data_AF-A0A7Z9XP29-F1
#
_entry.id   AF-A0A7Z9XP29-F1
#
_cell.length_a   1.000
_cell.length_b   1.000
_cell.length_c   1.000
_cell.angle_alpha   90.00
_cell.angle_beta   90.00
_cell.angle_gamma   90.00
#
_symmetry.space_group_name_H-M   'P 1'
#
loop_
_entity.id
_entity.type
_entity.pdbx_description
1 polymer ?
#
loop_
_entity_poly.entity_id
_entity_poly.type
_entity_poly.pdbx_seq_one_letter_code
_entity_poly.pdbx_strand_id
1 'polypeptide(L)'
;MKLLKQFYKSNRHVKLAVILAPLLAIGGYILAGVILDEKIEKQPGTAKAMTLQPDCHLLTDVCELLHREIAANIVIEEKQGKYLVYLATSVPVRRALLSIGDTDPAIMVTRGTAKAWKLVLQQPITEGTPVRLVLIGDKHQYFAEIPANR
;
A
#
# COMPACT_ATOMS: atom_id res chain seq x y z
N MET A 1 25.52 35.95 23.49
CA MET A 1 24.92 37.05 22.68
C MET A 1 25.92 38.05 22.06
N LYS A 2 27.16 38.21 22.55
CA LYS A 2 28.17 39.10 21.92
C LYS A 2 28.75 38.57 20.60
N LEU A 3 28.94 37.25 20.45
CA LEU A 3 29.45 36.61 19.23
C LEU A 3 28.55 36.85 18.00
N LEU A 4 27.24 36.65 18.12
CA LEU A 4 26.26 36.89 17.05
C LEU A 4 26.28 38.34 16.53
N LYS A 5 26.42 39.33 17.42
CA LYS A 5 26.53 40.75 17.03
C LYS A 5 27.82 41.05 16.26
N GLN A 6 28.91 40.35 16.56
CA GLN A 6 30.20 40.52 15.89
C GLN A 6 30.20 39.83 14.51
N PHE A 7 29.56 38.66 14.38
CA PHE A 7 29.33 38.00 13.08
C PHE A 7 28.42 38.81 12.16
N TYR A 8 27.40 39.47 12.70
CA TYR A 8 26.49 40.33 11.91
C TYR A 8 27.17 41.61 11.39
N LYS A 9 28.29 42.06 11.97
CA LYS A 9 29.10 43.17 11.43
C LYS A 9 30.08 42.74 10.33
N SER A 10 30.26 41.43 10.12
CA SER A 10 31.17 40.91 9.10
C SER A 10 30.48 40.81 7.73
N ASN A 11 31.31 40.94 6.69
CA ASN A 11 31.08 40.89 5.24
C ASN A 11 29.70 40.35 4.76
N ARG A 12 29.09 40.97 3.73
CA ARG A 12 27.76 40.63 3.17
C ARG A 12 27.57 39.13 2.92
N HIS A 13 28.63 38.42 2.54
CA HIS A 13 28.64 36.97 2.34
C HIS A 13 28.36 36.16 3.61
N VAL A 14 28.86 36.60 4.77
CA VAL A 14 28.64 35.93 6.06
C VAL A 14 27.18 36.05 6.50
N LYS A 15 26.56 37.21 6.28
CA LYS A 15 25.13 37.41 6.56
C LYS A 15 24.26 36.46 5.74
N LEU A 16 24.54 36.35 4.45
CA LEU A 16 23.84 35.43 3.55
C LEU A 16 24.05 33.98 3.99
N ALA A 17 25.27 33.58 4.31
CA ALA A 17 25.58 32.22 4.75
C ALA A 17 24.84 31.83 6.04
N VAL A 18 24.77 32.72 7.04
CA VAL A 18 24.09 32.43 8.32
C VAL A 18 22.57 32.24 8.14
N ILE A 19 21.97 32.89 7.15
CA ILE A 19 20.54 32.76 6.85
C ILE A 19 20.27 31.54 5.96
N LEU A 20 21.11 31.35 4.93
CA LEU A 20 20.93 30.28 3.95
C LEU A 20 21.31 28.90 4.50
N ALA A 21 22.37 28.79 5.30
CA ALA A 21 22.84 27.51 5.83
C ALA A 21 21.76 26.70 6.55
N PRO A 22 20.97 27.23 7.50
CA PRO A 22 19.92 26.46 8.15
C PRO A 22 18.78 26.08 7.18
N LEU A 23 18.44 26.94 6.22
CA LEU A 23 17.43 26.63 5.19
C LEU A 23 17.88 25.48 4.29
N LEU A 24 19.13 25.51 3.83
CA LEU A 24 19.72 24.44 3.03
C LEU A 24 19.89 23.14 3.82
N ALA A 25 20.22 23.21 5.11
CA ALA A 25 20.33 22.03 5.96
C ALA A 25 18.98 21.33 6.15
N ILE A 26 17.92 22.10 6.46
CA ILE A 26 16.56 21.55 6.60
C ILE A 26 16.05 21.02 5.25
N GLY A 27 16.21 21.81 4.19
CA GLY A 27 15.79 21.41 2.85
C GLY A 27 16.51 20.16 2.36
N GLY A 28 17.82 20.06 2.60
CA GLY A 28 18.62 18.89 2.26
C GLY A 28 18.20 17.63 3.02
N TYR A 29 17.88 17.75 4.31
CA TYR A 29 17.38 16.63 5.10
C TYR A 29 16.03 16.10 4.59
N ILE A 30 15.09 17.00 4.31
CA ILE A 30 13.77 16.63 3.76
C ILE A 30 13.93 15.99 2.38
N LEU A 31 14.73 16.59 1.51
CA LEU A 31 14.95 16.10 0.15
C LEU A 31 15.63 14.72 0.14
N ALA A 32 16.59 14.49 1.04
CA ALA A 32 17.23 13.19 1.20
C ALA A 32 16.21 12.10 1.59
N GLY A 33 15.26 12.43 2.47
CA GLY A 33 14.15 11.53 2.82
C GLY A 33 13.32 11.15 1.59
N VAL A 34 12.84 12.14 0.83
CA VAL A 34 12.02 11.91 -0.37
C VAL A 34 12.75 11.05 -1.41
N ILE A 35 14.04 11.33 -1.66
CA ILE A 35 14.84 10.58 -2.63
C ILE A 35 15.03 9.12 -2.19
N LEU A 36 15.25 8.88 -0.90
CA LEU A 36 15.41 7.54 -0.35
C LEU A 36 14.11 6.75 -0.40
N ASP A 37 12.98 7.36 -0.05
CA ASP A 37 11.66 6.73 -0.09
C ASP A 37 11.31 6.27 -1.51
N GLU A 38 11.51 7.13 -2.52
CA GLU A 38 11.32 6.75 -3.91
C GLU A 38 12.22 5.59 -4.34
N LYS A 39 13.46 5.55 -3.84
CA LYS A 39 14.43 4.51 -4.21
C LYS A 39 14.07 3.17 -3.57
N ILE A 40 13.53 3.17 -2.35
CA ILE A 40 13.02 1.97 -1.67
C ILE A 40 11.76 1.46 -2.37
N GLU A 41 10.84 2.36 -2.74
CA GLU A 41 9.60 2.03 -3.48
C GLU A 41 9.89 1.41 -4.86
N LYS A 42 11.03 1.74 -5.47
CA LYS A 42 11.47 1.25 -6.78
C LYS A 42 12.30 -0.04 -6.74
N GLN A 43 12.58 -0.63 -5.57
CA GLN A 43 13.33 -1.90 -5.50
C GLN A 43 12.50 -3.06 -6.07
N PRO A 44 13.02 -3.80 -7.06
CA PRO A 44 12.32 -4.98 -7.59
C PRO A 44 12.26 -6.07 -6.52
N GLY A 45 11.05 -6.50 -6.17
CA GLY A 45 10.80 -7.60 -5.23
C GLY A 45 10.28 -7.18 -3.85
N THR A 46 10.21 -5.89 -3.53
CA THR A 46 9.46 -5.44 -2.35
C THR A 46 7.96 -5.41 -2.66
N ALA A 47 7.17 -6.10 -1.83
CA ALA A 47 5.71 -6.05 -1.94
C ALA A 47 5.24 -4.66 -1.50
N LYS A 48 4.54 -3.95 -2.38
CA LYS A 48 3.98 -2.63 -2.10
C LYS A 48 2.69 -2.79 -1.29
N ALA A 49 2.65 -2.21 -0.09
CA ALA A 49 1.47 -2.28 0.77
C ALA A 49 0.31 -1.47 0.16
N MET A 50 -0.87 -2.06 0.11
CA MET A 50 -2.10 -1.37 -0.30
C MET A 50 -2.79 -0.80 0.95
N THR A 51 -3.37 0.39 0.81
CA THR A 51 -4.14 1.03 1.86
C THR A 51 -5.60 0.61 1.75
N LEU A 52 -6.18 0.21 2.88
CA LEU A 52 -7.62 -0.05 2.99
C LEU A 52 -8.38 1.27 3.13
N GLN A 53 -9.50 1.39 2.42
CA GLN A 53 -10.41 2.50 2.62
C GLN A 53 -11.18 2.33 3.96
N PRO A 54 -11.49 3.42 4.69
CA PRO A 54 -12.05 3.36 6.05
C PRO A 54 -13.38 2.61 6.16
N ASP A 55 -14.18 2.55 5.09
CA ASP A 55 -15.50 1.89 5.07
C ASP A 55 -15.42 0.44 4.55
N CYS A 56 -14.24 -0.17 4.60
CA CYS A 56 -14.06 -1.57 4.20
C CYS A 56 -14.65 -2.51 5.26
N HIS A 57 -15.83 -3.05 4.96
CA HIS A 57 -16.48 -4.13 5.70
C HIS A 57 -16.51 -5.40 4.86
N LEU A 58 -15.51 -6.27 5.04
CA LEU A 58 -15.24 -7.38 4.12
C LEU A 58 -16.40 -8.39 4.00
N LEU A 59 -17.22 -8.50 5.06
CA LEU A 59 -18.32 -9.47 5.14
C LEU A 59 -19.66 -8.91 4.66
N THR A 60 -19.78 -7.59 4.47
CA THR A 60 -21.07 -6.92 4.21
C THR A 60 -21.05 -6.05 2.96
N ASP A 61 -19.90 -5.49 2.58
CA ASP A 61 -19.79 -4.56 1.45
C ASP A 61 -18.52 -4.81 0.61
N VAL A 62 -18.33 -3.95 -0.40
CA VAL A 62 -17.15 -3.91 -1.25
C VAL A 62 -16.00 -3.26 -0.49
N CYS A 63 -14.91 -4.00 -0.32
CA CYS A 63 -13.67 -3.44 0.22
C CYS A 63 -12.80 -2.92 -0.91
N GLU A 64 -12.57 -1.60 -0.91
CA GLU A 64 -11.64 -0.95 -1.83
C GLU A 64 -10.22 -0.88 -1.23
N LEU A 65 -9.26 -1.35 -2.01
CA LEU A 65 -7.85 -1.35 -1.72
C LEU A 65 -7.15 -0.43 -2.71
N LEU A 66 -6.40 0.54 -2.20
CA LEU A 66 -5.77 1.56 -3.00
C LEU A 66 -4.26 1.55 -2.82
N HIS A 67 -3.56 1.57 -3.94
CA HIS A 67 -2.16 1.93 -4.04
C HIS A 67 -2.01 2.93 -5.18
N ARG A 68 -0.96 3.76 -5.17
CA ARG A 68 -0.74 4.83 -6.19
C ARG A 68 -0.87 4.35 -7.64
N GLU A 69 -0.56 3.08 -7.88
CA GLU A 69 -0.49 2.47 -9.22
C GLU A 69 -1.65 1.48 -9.52
N ILE A 70 -2.40 1.05 -8.50
CA ILE A 70 -3.43 0.00 -8.64
C ILE A 70 -4.53 0.20 -7.61
N ALA A 71 -5.78 0.02 -8.06
CA ALA A 71 -6.95 -0.11 -7.21
C ALA A 71 -7.46 -1.56 -7.33
N ALA A 72 -7.92 -2.13 -6.23
CA ALA A 72 -8.51 -3.45 -6.20
C ALA A 72 -9.75 -3.47 -5.30
N ASN A 73 -10.83 -4.07 -5.80
CA ASN A 73 -12.10 -4.19 -5.09
C ASN A 73 -12.33 -5.66 -4.80
N ILE A 74 -12.52 -5.99 -3.52
CA ILE A 74 -12.80 -7.35 -3.06
C ILE A 74 -14.23 -7.42 -2.50
N VAL A 75 -14.94 -8.47 -2.89
CA VAL A 75 -16.33 -8.72 -2.48
C VAL A 75 -16.47 -10.18 -2.11
N ILE A 76 -17.17 -10.47 -1.01
CA ILE A 76 -17.42 -11.83 -0.56
C ILE A 76 -18.92 -12.07 -0.57
N GLU A 77 -19.36 -13.06 -1.33
CA GLU A 77 -20.76 -13.48 -1.41
C GLU A 77 -20.91 -14.89 -0.85
N GLU A 78 -21.90 -15.10 0.01
CA GLU A 78 -22.31 -16.45 0.40
C GLU A 78 -23.37 -16.98 -0.57
N LYS A 79 -23.11 -18.14 -1.19
CA LYS A 79 -24.06 -18.80 -2.09
C LYS A 79 -24.07 -20.31 -1.85
N GLN A 80 -25.24 -20.83 -1.47
CA GLN A 80 -25.46 -22.28 -1.26
C GLN A 80 -24.44 -22.90 -0.27
N GLY A 81 -24.13 -22.19 0.82
CA GLY A 81 -23.18 -22.66 1.85
C GLY A 81 -21.71 -22.62 1.42
N LYS A 82 -21.38 -21.91 0.33
CA LYS A 82 -20.00 -21.64 -0.11
C LYS A 82 -19.75 -20.14 -0.15
N TYR A 83 -18.54 -19.73 0.20
CA TYR A 83 -18.11 -18.33 0.13
C TYR A 83 -17.38 -18.08 -1.18
N LEU A 84 -17.92 -17.19 -1.99
CA LEU A 84 -17.40 -16.77 -3.28
C LEU A 84 -16.70 -15.43 -3.09
N VAL A 85 -15.38 -15.45 -3.23
CA VAL A 85 -14.59 -14.22 -3.21
C VAL A 85 -14.38 -13.75 -4.63
N TYR A 86 -14.81 -12.54 -4.92
CA TYR A 86 -14.57 -11.84 -6.17
C TYR A 86 -13.57 -10.73 -5.94
N LEU A 87 -12.62 -10.61 -6.87
CA LEU A 87 -11.62 -9.58 -6.85
C LEU A 87 -11.55 -8.92 -8.23
N ALA A 88 -11.72 -7.61 -8.28
CA ALA A 88 -11.58 -6.79 -9.47
C ALA A 88 -10.40 -5.84 -9.31
N THR A 89 -9.54 -5.72 -10.31
CA THR A 89 -8.38 -4.81 -10.29
C THR A 89 -8.47 -3.79 -11.42
N SER A 90 -7.99 -2.56 -11.18
CA SER A 90 -7.99 -1.50 -12.20
C SER A 90 -7.04 -1.80 -13.36
N VAL A 91 -5.92 -2.47 -13.08
CA VAL A 91 -4.91 -2.92 -14.03
C VAL A 91 -4.84 -4.45 -14.08
N PRO A 92 -4.45 -5.05 -15.22
CA PRO A 92 -4.30 -6.50 -15.30
C PRO A 92 -3.16 -6.98 -14.38
N VAL A 93 -3.39 -8.08 -13.68
CA VAL A 93 -2.39 -8.75 -12.85
C VAL A 93 -2.13 -10.16 -13.39
N ARG A 94 -0.97 -10.75 -13.08
CA ARG A 94 -0.61 -12.10 -13.53
C ARG A 94 -1.19 -13.18 -12.63
N ARG A 95 -1.17 -12.94 -11.32
CA ARG A 95 -1.66 -13.86 -10.29
C ARG A 95 -2.25 -13.07 -9.13
N ALA A 96 -3.27 -13.65 -8.52
CA ALA A 96 -3.83 -13.20 -7.26
C ALA A 96 -3.86 -14.39 -6.29
N LEU A 97 -3.39 -14.17 -5.06
CA LEU A 97 -3.38 -15.16 -3.98
C LEU A 97 -4.12 -14.60 -2.77
N LEU A 98 -4.92 -15.44 -2.12
CA LEU A 98 -5.68 -15.07 -0.93
C LEU A 98 -5.41 -16.10 0.17
N SER A 99 -5.10 -15.64 1.38
CA SER A 99 -4.99 -16.45 2.59
C SER A 99 -5.95 -15.90 3.66
N ILE A 100 -6.48 -16.77 4.51
CA ILE A 100 -7.45 -16.42 5.56
C ILE A 100 -6.94 -16.98 6.88
N GLY A 101 -6.69 -16.10 7.85
CA GLY A 101 -6.08 -16.48 9.13
C GLY A 101 -4.72 -17.15 8.89
N ASP A 102 -4.55 -18.37 9.41
CA ASP A 102 -3.32 -19.14 9.30
C ASP A 102 -3.37 -20.21 8.20
N THR A 103 -4.32 -20.10 7.27
CA THR A 103 -4.43 -21.03 6.14
C THR A 103 -3.41 -20.74 5.04
N ASP A 104 -2.97 -21.79 4.34
CA ASP A 104 -2.11 -21.64 3.17
C ASP A 104 -2.76 -20.76 2.09
N PRO A 105 -1.97 -19.92 1.40
CA PRO A 105 -2.49 -19.03 0.36
C PRO A 105 -3.06 -19.83 -0.82
N ALA A 106 -4.35 -19.61 -1.10
CA ALA A 106 -5.04 -20.16 -2.24
C ALA A 106 -4.89 -19.26 -3.47
N ILE A 107 -4.60 -19.86 -4.62
CA ILE A 107 -4.51 -19.15 -5.90
C ILE A 107 -5.92 -18.87 -6.41
N MET A 108 -6.21 -17.62 -6.74
CA MET A 108 -7.48 -17.23 -7.36
C MET A 108 -7.48 -17.55 -8.85
N VAL A 109 -8.65 -17.88 -9.40
CA VAL A 109 -8.85 -18.21 -10.82
C VAL A 109 -9.41 -16.99 -11.56
N THR A 110 -8.92 -16.72 -12.77
CA THR A 110 -9.41 -15.60 -13.59
C THR A 110 -10.87 -15.79 -14.00
N ARG A 111 -11.67 -14.73 -13.93
CA ARG A 111 -13.06 -14.66 -14.41
C ARG A 111 -13.11 -13.92 -15.75
N GLY A 112 -12.63 -14.58 -16.80
CA GLY A 112 -12.67 -14.08 -18.19
C GLY A 112 -11.61 -13.05 -18.56
N THR A 113 -11.18 -12.18 -17.65
CA THR A 113 -10.10 -11.20 -17.88
C THR A 113 -9.03 -11.28 -16.80
N ALA A 114 -7.81 -10.80 -17.10
CA ALA A 114 -6.72 -10.68 -16.12
C ALA A 114 -6.95 -9.59 -15.05
N LYS A 115 -8.12 -8.95 -15.06
CA LYS A 115 -8.56 -7.95 -14.08
C LYS A 115 -9.63 -8.48 -13.13
N ALA A 116 -10.23 -9.63 -13.42
CA ALA A 116 -11.30 -10.19 -12.61
C ALA A 116 -10.88 -11.59 -12.15
N TRP A 117 -10.99 -11.83 -10.85
CA TRP A 117 -10.54 -13.05 -10.20
C TRP A 117 -11.64 -13.58 -9.28
N LYS A 118 -11.62 -14.90 -9.08
CA LYS A 118 -12.60 -15.62 -8.30
C LYS A 118 -11.91 -16.70 -7.48
N LEU A 119 -12.31 -16.83 -6.23
CA LEU A 119 -11.96 -17.96 -5.38
C LEU A 119 -13.23 -18.52 -4.73
N VAL A 120 -13.29 -19.84 -4.60
CA VAL A 120 -14.37 -20.52 -3.88
C VAL A 120 -13.78 -21.10 -2.61
N LEU A 121 -14.28 -20.64 -1.47
CA LEU A 121 -13.89 -21.14 -0.17
C LEU A 121 -14.93 -22.13 0.32
N GLN A 122 -14.44 -23.22 0.90
CA GLN A 122 -15.29 -24.24 1.53
C GLN A 122 -15.54 -23.95 3.02
N GLN A 123 -14.72 -23.10 3.62
CA GLN A 123 -14.80 -22.71 5.02
C GLN A 123 -15.34 -21.28 5.14
N PRO A 124 -16.12 -20.99 6.19
CA PRO A 124 -16.58 -19.64 6.48
C PRO A 124 -15.44 -18.73 6.90
N ILE A 125 -15.58 -17.44 6.58
CA ILE A 125 -14.70 -16.41 7.10
C ILE A 125 -15.28 -15.93 8.43
N THR A 126 -14.55 -16.16 9.50
CA THR A 126 -14.96 -15.76 10.84
C THR A 126 -14.58 -14.31 11.09
N GLU A 127 -15.47 -13.57 11.76
CA GLU A 127 -15.17 -12.20 12.17
C GLU A 127 -13.88 -12.14 13.01
N GLY A 128 -13.04 -11.14 12.73
CA GLY A 128 -11.72 -10.97 13.35
C GLY A 128 -10.59 -11.78 12.73
N THR A 129 -10.84 -12.69 11.78
CA THR A 129 -9.74 -13.35 11.05
C THR A 129 -9.13 -12.43 9.99
N PRO A 130 -7.78 -12.28 9.94
CA PRO A 130 -7.15 -11.46 8.93
C PRO A 130 -7.18 -12.17 7.58
N VAL A 131 -7.60 -11.46 6.54
CA VAL A 131 -7.57 -11.89 5.15
C VAL A 131 -6.39 -11.20 4.47
N ARG A 132 -5.45 -12.00 3.98
CA ARG A 132 -4.23 -11.51 3.32
C ARG A 132 -4.35 -11.70 1.82
N LEU A 133 -4.20 -10.61 1.08
CA LEU A 133 -4.26 -10.58 -0.37
C LEU A 133 -2.88 -10.24 -0.95
N VAL A 134 -2.44 -11.03 -1.92
CA VAL A 134 -1.24 -10.75 -2.70
C VAL A 134 -1.60 -10.66 -4.17
N LEU A 135 -1.24 -9.55 -4.81
CA LEU A 135 -1.39 -9.34 -6.24
C LEU A 135 -0.01 -9.29 -6.90
N ILE A 136 0.20 -10.10 -7.93
CA ILE A 136 1.47 -10.15 -8.66
C ILE A 136 1.24 -9.54 -10.04
N GLY A 137 1.77 -8.34 -10.26
CA GLY A 137 1.83 -7.68 -11.56
C GLY A 137 3.08 -8.06 -12.37
N ASP A 138 3.30 -7.36 -13.49
CA ASP A 138 4.48 -7.59 -14.35
C ASP A 138 5.80 -7.16 -13.69
N LYS A 139 5.77 -6.06 -12.93
CA LYS A 139 6.97 -5.42 -12.34
C LYS A 139 6.93 -5.33 -10.82
N HIS A 140 5.73 -5.34 -10.24
CA HIS A 140 5.51 -5.11 -8.82
C HIS A 140 4.60 -6.17 -8.22
N GLN A 141 4.80 -6.44 -6.94
CA GLN A 141 3.89 -7.22 -6.12
C GLN A 141 3.18 -6.25 -5.17
N TYR A 142 1.90 -6.50 -4.91
CA TYR A 142 1.12 -5.71 -3.96
C TYR A 142 0.60 -6.63 -2.86
N PHE A 143 0.56 -6.12 -1.64
CA PHE A 143 0.12 -6.85 -0.45
C PHE A 143 -0.91 -6.02 0.31
N ALA A 144 -1.98 -6.67 0.76
CA ALA A 144 -2.97 -6.09 1.65
C ALA A 144 -3.33 -7.08 2.76
N GLU A 145 -3.51 -6.58 3.97
CA GLU A 145 -4.10 -7.33 5.08
C GLU A 145 -5.41 -6.66 5.48
N ILE A 146 -6.51 -7.42 5.44
CA ILE A 146 -7.87 -6.95 5.64
C ILE A 146 -8.45 -7.67 6.85
N PRO A 147 -8.85 -6.97 7.92
CA PRO A 147 -9.57 -7.63 9.00
C PRO A 147 -10.95 -8.06 8.48
N ALA A 148 -11.37 -9.29 8.76
CA ALA A 148 -12.75 -9.72 8.48
C ALA A 148 -13.70 -9.08 9.50
N ASN A 149 -14.25 -7.91 9.17
CA ASN A 149 -15.25 -7.18 9.95
C ASN A 149 -16.61 -7.18 9.23
N ARG A 150 -17.69 -7.05 10.00
CA ARG A 150 -19.03 -6.74 9.47
C ARG A 150 -19.30 -5.26 9.40
#